data_AF-A0A9N9DY66-F1
#
_entry.id   AF-A0A9N9DY66-F1
#
_cell.length_a   1.000
_cell.length_b   1.000
_cell.length_c   1.000
_cell.angle_alpha   90.00
_cell.angle_beta   90.00
_cell.angle_gamma   90.00
#
_symmetry.space_group_name_H-M   'P 1'
#
loop_
_entity.id
_entity.type
_entity.pdbx_description
1 polymer ?
#
loop_
_entity_poly.entity_id
_entity_poly.type
_entity_poly.pdbx_seq_one_letter_code
_entity_poly.pdbx_strand_id
1 'polypeptide(L)' 'MTRSVSKIEALLLEEPLDSLCGASAVYLAIENNLLPPFEYVRGVIDRAVNSSLLKIESNERKTKILEVLSQ' A
#
# COMPACT_ATOMS: atom_id res chain seq x y z
N MET A 1 2.41 8.86 -22.92
CA MET A 1 3.04 8.23 -21.73
C MET A 1 3.53 9.22 -20.67
N THR A 2 3.49 10.54 -20.89
CA THR A 2 4.05 11.56 -19.98
C THR A 2 3.12 12.05 -18.87
N ARG A 3 1.79 11.95 -19.04
CA ARG A 3 0.80 12.43 -18.04
C ARG A 3 0.76 11.59 -16.76
N SER A 4 1.30 10.37 -16.79
CA SER A 4 1.31 9.46 -15.64
C SER A 4 2.46 9.76 -14.70
N VAL A 5 3.65 10.10 -15.23
CA VAL A 5 4.85 10.34 -14.42
C VAL A 5 4.69 11.57 -13.54
N SER A 6 4.29 12.70 -14.10
CA SER A 6 4.11 13.95 -13.33
C SER A 6 3.01 13.87 -12.27
N LYS A 7 1.98 13.04 -12.50
CA LYS A 7 0.95 12.75 -11.48
C LYS A 7 1.48 11.85 -10.36
N ILE A 8 2.31 10.87 -10.70
CA ILE A 8 2.96 10.00 -9.72
C ILE A 8 3.96 10.83 -8.90
N GLU A 9 4.77 11.67 -9.53
CA GLU A 9 5.70 12.57 -8.85
C GLU A 9 4.97 13.53 -7.90
N ALA A 10 3.88 14.16 -8.33
CA ALA A 10 3.07 15.01 -7.46
C ALA A 10 2.53 14.23 -6.24
N LEU A 11 1.99 13.03 -6.45
CA LEU A 11 1.56 12.16 -5.35
C LEU A 11 2.71 11.82 -4.40
N LEU A 12 3.91 11.52 -4.90
CA LEU A 12 5.07 11.19 -4.07
C LEU A 12 5.64 12.39 -3.30
N LEU A 13 5.43 13.61 -3.81
CA LEU A 13 5.93 14.84 -3.22
C LEU A 13 4.91 15.51 -2.28
N GLU A 14 3.62 15.37 -2.54
CA GLU A 14 2.54 16.05 -1.82
C GLU A 14 1.84 15.15 -0.78
N GLU A 15 1.82 13.83 -0.97
CA GLU A 15 1.11 12.91 -0.07
C GLU A 15 2.01 12.35 1.06
N PRO A 16 1.43 11.90 2.18
CA PRO A 16 2.17 11.31 3.30
C PRO A 16 2.98 10.08 2.90
N LEU A 17 3.98 9.71 3.71
CA LEU A 17 4.77 8.46 3.59
C LEU A 17 3.89 7.19 3.47
N ASP A 18 2.64 7.26 3.93
CA ASP A 18 1.66 6.19 3.80
C ASP A 18 1.26 5.92 2.33
N SER A 19 1.29 6.94 1.47
CA SER A 19 1.07 6.81 0.02
C SER A 19 2.22 6.09 -0.70
N LEU A 20 3.46 6.28 -0.22
CA LEU A 20 4.64 5.52 -0.66
C LEU A 20 4.55 4.02 -0.27
N CYS A 21 3.94 3.73 0.87
CA CYS A 21 3.68 2.36 1.31
C CYS A 21 2.66 1.66 0.40
N GLY A 22 1.62 2.37 -0.05
CA GLY A 22 0.63 1.86 -1.00
C GLY A 22 1.24 1.45 -2.35
N ALA A 23 2.12 2.28 -2.92
CA ALA A 23 2.80 1.95 -4.18
C ALA A 23 3.65 0.67 -4.07
N SER A 24 4.40 0.54 -2.97
CA SER A 24 5.25 -0.63 -2.72
C SER A 24 4.43 -1.92 -2.56
N ALA A 25 3.29 -1.84 -1.87
CA ALA A 25 2.38 -2.98 -1.72
C ALA A 25 1.78 -3.43 -3.07
N VAL A 26 1.44 -2.50 -3.95
CA VAL A 26 0.94 -2.81 -5.30
C VAL A 26 2.02 -3.46 -6.16
N TYR A 27 3.26 -2.96 -6.13
CA TYR A 27 4.38 -3.58 -6.85
C TYR A 27 4.62 -5.03 -6.41
N LEU A 28 4.51 -5.32 -5.11
CA LEU A 28 4.66 -6.67 -4.58
C LEU A 28 3.50 -7.61 -4.97
N ALA A 29 2.35 -7.06 -5.37
CA ALA A 29 1.20 -7.83 -5.88
C ALA A 29 1.29 -8.12 -7.39
N ILE A 30 2.31 -7.61 -8.10
CA ILE A 30 2.53 -7.92 -9.52
C ILE A 30 3.00 -9.37 -9.66
N GLU A 31 2.27 -10.14 -10.46
CA GLU A 31 2.59 -11.55 -10.74
C GLU A 31 2.92 -11.69 -12.22
N ASN A 32 4.01 -12.40 -12.55
CA ASN A 32 4.43 -12.61 -13.94
C ASN A 32 4.56 -11.32 -14.78
N ASN A 33 5.02 -10.23 -14.17
CA ASN A 33 5.10 -8.88 -14.77
C ASN A 33 3.74 -8.30 -15.21
N LEU A 34 2.63 -8.84 -14.70
CA LEU A 34 1.28 -8.34 -14.95
C LEU A 34 0.68 -7.86 -13.63
N LEU A 35 0.12 -6.64 -13.64
CA LEU A 35 -0.66 -6.14 -12.52
C LEU A 35 -2.02 -6.86 -12.51
N PRO A 36 -2.35 -7.64 -11.47
CA PRO A 36 -3.64 -8.31 -11.39
C PRO A 36 -4.81 -7.31 -11.27
N PRO A 37 -6.06 -7.76 -11.44
CA PRO A 37 -7.23 -6.91 -11.22
C PRO A 37 -7.22 -6.27 -9.83
N PHE A 38 -7.76 -5.06 -9.72
CA PHE A 38 -7.82 -4.29 -8.48
C PHE A 38 -8.35 -5.11 -7.29
N GLU A 39 -9.44 -5.87 -7.47
CA GLU A 39 -10.03 -6.69 -6.40
C GLU A 39 -9.08 -7.77 -5.88
N TYR A 40 -8.23 -8.31 -6.74
CA TYR A 40 -7.19 -9.27 -6.32
C TYR A 40 -6.12 -8.58 -5.49
N VAL A 41 -5.59 -7.47 -5.99
CA VAL A 41 -4.55 -6.68 -5.30
C VAL A 41 -5.04 -6.21 -3.94
N ARG A 42 -6.26 -5.67 -3.88
CA ARG A 42 -6.93 -5.28 -2.64
C ARG A 42 -7.04 -6.46 -1.68
N GLY A 43 -7.56 -7.61 -2.13
CA GLY A 43 -7.71 -8.79 -1.28
C GLY A 43 -6.38 -9.35 -0.75
N VAL A 44 -5.30 -9.30 -1.53
CA VAL A 44 -3.96 -9.71 -1.07
C VAL A 44 -3.45 -8.76 0.00
N ILE A 45 -3.55 -7.45 -0.22
CA ILE A 45 -3.08 -6.43 0.72
C ILE A 45 -3.87 -6.53 2.03
N ASP A 46 -5.21 -6.62 1.97
CA ASP A 46 -6.05 -6.76 3.17
C ASP A 46 -5.67 -7.99 4.00
N ARG A 47 -5.42 -9.14 3.35
CA ARG A 47 -4.95 -10.34 4.05
C ARG A 47 -3.57 -10.15 4.67
N ALA A 48 -2.65 -9.49 3.97
CA ALA A 48 -1.30 -9.24 4.45
C ALA A 48 -1.29 -8.30 5.66
N VAL A 49 -2.09 -7.23 5.63
CA VAL A 49 -2.26 -6.30 6.75
C VAL A 49 -2.82 -7.03 7.97
N ASN A 50 -3.93 -7.77 7.81
CA ASN A 50 -4.55 -8.50 8.90
C ASN A 50 -3.61 -9.56 9.51
N SER A 51 -2.86 -10.29 8.67
CA SER A 51 -1.86 -11.25 9.15
C SER A 51 -0.70 -10.57 9.89
N SER A 52 -0.29 -9.39 9.45
CA SER A 52 0.85 -8.66 10.03
C SER A 52 0.50 -8.01 11.37
N LEU A 53 -0.73 -7.51 11.55
CA LEU A 53 -1.20 -6.95 12.83
C LEU A 53 -1.08 -7.94 14.00
N LEU A 54 -1.24 -9.24 13.72
CA LEU A 54 -1.06 -10.30 14.71
C LEU A 54 0.41 -10.56 15.06
N LYS A 55 1.35 -10.24 14.15
CA LYS A 55 2.79 -10.54 14.26
C LYS A 55 3.61 -9.35 14.74
N ILE A 56 3.10 -8.13 14.61
CA ILE A 56 3.78 -6.93 15.10
C ILE A 56 3.74 -6.96 16.64
N GLU A 57 4.87 -6.74 17.29
CA GLU A 57 4.93 -6.66 18.75
C GLU A 57 4.76 -5.22 19.27
N SER A 58 5.22 -4.24 18.48
CA SER A 58 5.10 -2.82 18.82
C SER A 58 3.65 -2.34 18.73
N ASN A 59 3.06 -2.01 19.88
CA ASN A 59 1.72 -1.43 19.95
C ASN A 59 1.64 -0.07 19.25
N GLU A 60 2.68 0.77 19.35
CA GLU A 60 2.76 2.04 18.63
C GLU A 60 2.66 1.82 17.11
N ARG A 61 3.37 0.80 16.60
CA ARG A 61 3.32 0.45 15.18
C ARG A 61 1.95 -0.11 14.77
N LYS A 62 1.28 -0.88 15.63
CA LYS A 62 -0.09 -1.35 15.36
C LYS A 62 -1.08 -0.18 15.27
N THR A 63 -1.01 0.76 16.22
CA THR A 63 -1.90 1.92 16.25
C THR A 63 -1.75 2.76 14.97
N LYS A 64 -0.52 3.06 14.56
CA LYS A 64 -0.27 3.79 13.30
C LYS A 64 -0.86 3.09 12.07
N ILE A 65 -0.72 1.76 11.99
CA ILE A 65 -1.32 0.98 10.89
C ILE A 65 -2.85 1.06 10.92
N LEU A 66 -3.47 0.95 12.10
CA LEU A 66 -4.92 1.04 12.25
C LEU A 66 -5.45 2.44 11.91
N GLU A 67 -4.72 3.49 12.24
CA GLU A 67 -5.06 4.88 11.86
C GLU A 67 -5.08 5.04 10.34
N VAL A 68 -4.05 4.54 9.65
CA VAL A 68 -3.98 4.58 8.17
C VAL A 68 -5.12 3.77 7.54
N LEU A 69 -5.51 2.62 8.12
CA LEU A 69 -6.62 1.81 7.61
C LEU A 69 -8.01 2.44 7.83
N SER A 70 -8.12 3.43 8.72
CA SER A 70 -9.38 4.10 9.05
C SER A 70 -9.68 5.32 8.19
N GLN A 71 -8.74 5.74 7.35
CA GLN A 71 -8.86 6.84 6.38
C GLN A 71 -9.52 6.37 5.08
#